data_AF-A0A8S3ED43-F1
#
_entry.id   AF-A0A8S3ED43-F1
#
_cell.length_a   1.000
_cell.length_b   1.000
_cell.length_c   1.000
_cell.angle_alpha   90.00
_cell.angle_beta   90.00
_cell.angle_gamma   90.00
#
_symmetry.space_group_name_H-M   'P 1'
#
loop_
_entity.id
_entity.type
_entity.pdbx_description
1 polymer ?
#
loop_
_entity_poly.entity_id
_entity_poly.type
_entity_poly.pdbx_seq_one_letter_code
_entity_poly.pdbx_strand_id
1 'polypeptide(L)'
;MTAIYSQRWTIFSSYLQTLQNEGKAFDNVFICDVSDTVFQANVFKHMNTMGDGLYVFLEDIHFRISEQKINANWIKACYGQQMLQQIGNKSISCSGTVLGSWPAIITYLSAMAAQFLTRSRACLRIVGNDQGVHNFIIYNGLIPDTKIYLMPHETGFVGTLALPKWLKRNKFGYILNSRSEIYAVVHQINRSPQLLAQFNRVYQTLPDDVLNRKA
;
A
#
# COMPACT_ATOMS: atom_id res chain seq x y z
N MET A 1 -24.77 -2.66 0.92
CA MET A 1 -23.57 -2.87 0.09
C MET A 1 -22.37 -2.33 0.82
N THR A 2 -21.59 -3.22 1.43
CA THR A 2 -20.21 -2.96 1.84
C THR A 2 -19.45 -2.56 0.57
N ALA A 3 -18.72 -1.46 0.56
CA ALA A 3 -17.97 -1.05 -0.62
C ALA A 3 -17.01 -2.17 -1.05
N ILE A 4 -17.06 -2.57 -2.33
CA ILE A 4 -16.25 -3.67 -2.90
C ILE A 4 -14.75 -3.50 -2.60
N TYR A 5 -14.28 -2.26 -2.49
CA TYR A 5 -12.87 -1.90 -2.25
C TYR A 5 -12.28 -2.45 -0.95
N SER A 6 -13.07 -2.64 0.12
CA SER A 6 -12.55 -3.17 1.39
C SER A 6 -12.46 -4.70 1.42
N GLN A 7 -13.04 -5.40 0.44
CA GLN A 7 -13.05 -6.86 0.41
C GLN A 7 -11.69 -7.47 0.03
N ARG A 8 -10.81 -6.69 -0.63
CA ARG A 8 -9.50 -7.18 -1.09
C ARG A 8 -8.69 -7.81 0.04
N TRP A 9 -8.73 -7.22 1.23
CA TRP A 9 -7.98 -7.70 2.39
C TRP A 9 -8.51 -9.03 2.91
N THR A 10 -9.83 -9.20 2.91
CA THR A 10 -10.48 -10.48 3.23
C THR A 10 -10.15 -11.54 2.17
N ILE A 11 -10.16 -11.17 0.88
CA ILE A 11 -9.81 -12.07 -0.23
C ILE A 11 -8.35 -12.51 -0.12
N PHE A 12 -7.41 -11.58 0.07
CA PHE A 12 -5.99 -11.90 0.23
C PHE A 12 -5.76 -12.79 1.45
N SER A 13 -6.39 -12.46 2.59
CA SER A 13 -6.31 -13.27 3.81
C SER A 13 -6.81 -14.70 3.57
N SER A 14 -8.00 -14.85 2.99
CA SER A 14 -8.58 -16.16 2.67
C SER A 14 -7.70 -16.94 1.70
N TYR A 15 -7.18 -16.30 0.66
CA TYR A 15 -6.34 -16.95 -0.33
C TYR A 15 -5.04 -17.49 0.29
N LEU A 16 -4.33 -16.67 1.07
CA LEU A 16 -3.09 -17.11 1.72
C LEU A 16 -3.34 -18.17 2.80
N GLN A 17 -4.47 -18.10 3.52
CA GLN A 17 -4.89 -19.15 4.46
C GLN A 17 -5.16 -20.48 3.74
N THR A 18 -5.81 -20.46 2.57
CA THR A 18 -5.99 -21.67 1.75
C THR A 18 -4.64 -22.28 1.37
N LEU A 19 -3.69 -21.47 0.88
CA LEU A 19 -2.35 -21.97 0.56
C LEU A 19 -1.64 -22.54 1.79
N GLN A 20 -1.76 -21.89 2.95
CA GLN A 20 -1.19 -22.38 4.20
C GLN A 20 -1.79 -23.73 4.62
N ASN A 21 -3.10 -23.90 4.49
CA ASN A 21 -3.79 -25.16 4.80
C ASN A 21 -3.41 -26.28 3.83
N GLU A 22 -3.01 -25.94 2.59
CA GLU A 22 -2.43 -26.87 1.62
C GLU A 22 -0.93 -27.16 1.88
N GLY A 23 -0.36 -26.65 2.97
CA GLY A 23 1.04 -26.84 3.33
C GLY A 23 2.02 -25.99 2.51
N LYS A 24 1.54 -24.96 1.79
CA LYS A 24 2.40 -24.02 1.06
C LYS A 24 2.82 -22.88 1.97
N ALA A 25 4.11 -22.54 1.88
CA ALA A 25 4.67 -21.36 2.50
C ALA A 25 5.58 -20.65 1.49
N PHE A 26 5.71 -19.35 1.64
CA PHE A 26 6.61 -18.52 0.85
C PHE A 26 7.56 -17.80 1.80
N ASP A 27 8.70 -17.35 1.32
CA ASP A 27 9.60 -16.55 2.17
C ASP A 27 8.99 -15.15 2.39
N ASN A 28 8.58 -14.52 1.29
CA ASN A 28 8.15 -13.13 1.26
C ASN A 28 6.94 -12.94 0.34
N VAL A 29 6.09 -11.97 0.68
CA VAL A 29 4.91 -11.60 -0.10
C VAL A 29 4.90 -10.10 -0.33
N PHE A 30 4.61 -9.70 -1.58
CA PHE A 30 4.36 -8.31 -1.94
C PHE A 30 2.91 -8.17 -2.40
N ILE A 31 2.15 -7.34 -1.71
CA ILE A 31 0.77 -6.98 -2.05
C ILE A 31 0.82 -5.60 -2.73
N CYS A 32 0.22 -5.47 -3.90
CA CYS A 32 0.11 -4.18 -4.59
C CYS A 32 -1.19 -4.01 -5.38
N ASP A 33 -1.55 -2.75 -5.65
CA ASP A 33 -2.60 -2.43 -6.61
C ASP A 33 -2.18 -2.87 -8.01
N VAL A 34 -3.13 -3.34 -8.82
CA VAL A 34 -2.83 -3.95 -10.13
C VAL A 34 -2.81 -2.90 -11.26
N SER A 35 -3.68 -1.89 -11.21
CA SER A 35 -3.93 -1.01 -12.36
C SER A 35 -2.96 0.18 -12.48
N ASP A 36 -2.26 0.54 -11.41
CA ASP A 36 -1.38 1.72 -11.36
C ASP A 36 -0.04 1.47 -10.65
N THR A 37 0.41 0.22 -10.63
CA THR A 37 1.73 -0.18 -10.13
C THR A 37 2.65 -0.63 -11.26
N VAL A 38 3.90 -0.18 -11.23
CA VAL A 38 4.95 -0.61 -12.17
C VAL A 38 6.18 -1.10 -11.42
N PHE A 39 6.74 -2.20 -11.90
CA PHE A 39 7.98 -2.79 -11.38
C PHE A 39 9.17 -2.33 -12.24
N GLN A 40 10.16 -1.71 -11.61
CA GLN A 40 11.43 -1.33 -12.23
C GLN A 40 12.59 -2.25 -11.81
N ALA A 41 12.47 -2.94 -10.67
CA ALA A 41 13.43 -3.92 -10.17
C ALA A 41 12.78 -4.96 -9.23
N ASN A 42 13.54 -5.96 -8.80
CA ASN A 42 13.08 -6.95 -7.82
C ASN A 42 13.00 -6.34 -6.41
N VAL A 43 11.79 -6.14 -5.91
CA VAL A 43 11.50 -5.56 -4.59
C VAL A 43 12.01 -6.40 -3.42
N PHE A 44 12.04 -7.74 -3.56
CA PHE A 44 12.41 -8.65 -2.48
C PHE A 44 13.91 -8.58 -2.12
N LYS A 45 14.76 -8.09 -3.03
CA LYS A 45 16.20 -7.93 -2.75
C LYS A 45 16.49 -7.03 -1.55
N HIS A 46 15.61 -6.07 -1.26
CA HIS A 46 15.77 -5.15 -0.14
C HIS A 46 15.53 -5.81 1.23
N MET A 47 14.80 -6.93 1.27
CA MET A 47 14.55 -7.67 2.50
C MET A 47 15.80 -8.43 2.97
N ASN A 48 16.62 -8.92 2.04
CA ASN A 48 17.87 -9.62 2.37
C ASN A 48 18.83 -8.77 3.23
N THR A 49 18.76 -7.44 3.10
CA THR A 49 19.62 -6.52 3.86
C THR A 49 19.00 -5.99 5.14
N MET A 50 17.67 -5.86 5.17
CA MET A 50 16.96 -5.23 6.29
C MET A 50 16.40 -6.24 7.30
N GLY A 51 16.13 -7.48 6.85
CA GLY A 51 15.65 -8.59 7.66
C GLY A 51 14.14 -8.84 7.55
N ASP A 52 13.64 -9.77 8.37
CA ASP A 52 12.22 -10.12 8.39
C ASP A 52 11.36 -9.03 9.03
N GLY A 53 10.10 -8.97 8.61
CA GLY A 53 9.09 -8.05 9.13
C GLY A 53 8.14 -7.53 8.06
N LEU A 54 7.36 -6.51 8.42
CA LEU A 54 6.42 -5.83 7.54
C LEU A 54 7.01 -4.48 7.11
N TYR A 55 7.05 -4.26 5.80
CA TYR A 55 7.49 -3.03 5.17
C TYR A 55 6.28 -2.29 4.62
N VAL A 56 6.08 -1.08 5.13
CA VAL A 56 4.97 -0.20 4.73
C VAL A 56 5.57 1.07 4.13
N PHE A 57 4.96 1.55 3.05
CA PHE A 57 5.57 2.57 2.21
C PHE A 57 4.85 3.90 2.43
N LEU A 58 5.60 4.86 2.94
CA LEU A 58 5.09 6.18 3.23
C LEU A 58 4.88 6.97 1.94
N GLU A 59 3.86 7.81 1.94
CA GLU A 59 3.76 8.92 1.00
C GLU A 59 4.81 9.99 1.36
N ASP A 60 4.76 11.15 0.69
CA ASP A 60 5.70 12.25 0.92
C ASP A 60 5.71 12.66 2.40
N ILE A 61 6.90 12.63 3.02
CA ILE A 61 7.07 12.82 4.48
C ILE A 61 6.68 14.20 4.98
N HIS A 62 6.55 15.17 4.09
CA HIS A 62 6.14 16.53 4.42
C HIS A 62 4.64 16.65 4.69
N PHE A 63 3.87 15.58 4.46
CA PHE A 63 2.44 15.55 4.74
C PHE A 63 2.11 14.60 5.88
N ARG A 64 1.26 15.08 6.79
CA ARG A 64 0.71 14.31 7.89
C ARG A 64 -0.73 13.88 7.62
N ILE A 65 -1.17 12.83 8.30
CA ILE A 65 -2.55 12.31 8.20
C ILE A 65 -3.59 13.42 8.40
N SER A 66 -3.40 14.29 9.40
CA SER A 66 -4.35 15.36 9.72
C SER A 66 -4.36 16.53 8.72
N GLU A 67 -3.28 16.72 7.98
CA GLU A 67 -3.14 17.81 7.00
C GLU A 67 -3.83 17.49 5.68
N GLN A 68 -4.02 16.19 5.39
CA GLN A 68 -4.72 15.72 4.20
C GLN A 68 -6.19 15.45 4.51
N LYS A 69 -7.10 16.29 3.99
CA LYS A 69 -8.55 16.23 4.26
C LYS A 69 -9.14 14.82 4.08
N ILE A 70 -8.74 14.11 3.03
CA ILE A 70 -9.25 12.76 2.74
C ILE A 70 -8.75 11.75 3.79
N ASN A 71 -7.44 11.74 4.08
CA ASN A 71 -6.84 10.86 5.09
C ASN A 71 -7.42 11.13 6.49
N ALA A 72 -7.53 12.40 6.88
CA ALA A 72 -8.16 12.80 8.13
C ALA A 72 -9.61 12.31 8.23
N ASN A 73 -10.37 12.41 7.14
CA ASN A 73 -11.76 11.95 7.11
C ASN A 73 -11.90 10.43 7.25
N TRP A 74 -11.00 9.64 6.65
CA TRP A 74 -11.01 8.19 6.83
C TRP A 74 -10.81 7.81 8.30
N ILE A 75 -9.84 8.41 8.99
CA ILE A 75 -9.62 8.15 10.41
C ILE A 75 -10.82 8.59 11.25
N LYS A 76 -11.32 9.82 11.05
CA LYS A 76 -12.48 10.33 11.80
C LYS A 76 -13.70 9.45 11.65
N ALA A 77 -14.00 9.01 10.43
CA ALA A 77 -15.20 8.23 10.17
C ALA A 77 -15.12 6.80 10.70
N CYS A 78 -13.91 6.22 10.73
CA CYS A 78 -13.70 4.85 11.20
C CYS A 78 -13.41 4.73 12.70
N TYR A 79 -12.82 5.76 13.30
CA TYR A 79 -12.28 5.70 14.66
C TYR A 79 -12.55 6.96 15.52
N GLY A 80 -13.22 7.97 14.96
CA GLY A 80 -13.58 9.19 15.67
C GLY A 80 -12.48 10.24 15.74
N GLN A 81 -12.85 11.42 16.26
CA GLN A 81 -11.97 12.59 16.32
C GLN A 81 -10.78 12.39 17.27
N GLN A 82 -10.96 11.66 18.37
CA GLN A 82 -9.88 11.38 19.33
C GLN A 82 -8.76 10.56 18.68
N MET A 83 -9.10 9.55 17.88
CA MET A 83 -8.10 8.77 17.15
C MET A 83 -7.32 9.63 16.14
N LEU A 84 -8.00 10.55 15.43
CA LEU A 84 -7.28 11.47 14.56
C LEU A 84 -6.30 12.36 15.34
N GLN A 85 -6.66 12.80 16.55
CA GLN A 85 -5.73 13.58 17.37
C GLN A 85 -4.50 12.75 17.79
N GLN A 86 -4.66 11.45 18.02
CA GLN A 86 -3.57 10.56 18.42
C GLN A 86 -2.57 10.27 17.29
N ILE A 87 -3.04 9.97 16.08
CA ILE A 87 -2.18 9.57 14.96
C ILE A 87 -2.03 10.65 13.87
N GLY A 88 -2.74 11.76 13.98
CA GLY A 88 -2.84 12.77 12.93
C GLY A 88 -1.51 13.39 12.52
N ASN A 89 -0.56 13.50 13.47
CA ASN A 89 0.79 14.02 13.22
C ASN A 89 1.76 13.00 12.59
N LYS A 90 1.33 11.76 12.37
CA LYS A 90 2.14 10.72 11.73
C LYS A 90 2.13 10.92 10.21
N SER A 91 3.18 10.43 9.55
CA SER A 91 3.22 10.35 8.09
C SER A 91 2.10 9.45 7.57
N ILE A 92 1.75 9.60 6.30
CA ILE A 92 0.74 8.76 5.66
C ILE A 92 1.44 7.53 5.11
N SER A 93 0.99 6.33 5.46
CA SER A 93 1.42 5.07 4.87
C SER A 93 0.40 4.61 3.82
N CYS A 94 0.85 4.27 2.62
CA CYS A 94 0.00 3.86 1.51
C CYS A 94 -0.40 2.39 1.61
N SER A 95 -1.71 2.13 1.65
CA SER A 95 -2.25 0.77 1.70
C SER A 95 -2.22 0.05 0.36
N GLY A 96 -1.94 0.75 -0.75
CA GLY A 96 -1.85 0.16 -2.08
C GLY A 96 -0.57 -0.63 -2.34
N THR A 97 0.41 -0.60 -1.43
CA THR A 97 1.59 -1.45 -1.47
C THR A 97 2.02 -1.87 -0.07
N VAL A 98 2.24 -3.18 0.14
CA VAL A 98 2.77 -3.72 1.40
C VAL A 98 3.70 -4.88 1.07
N LEU A 99 4.89 -4.90 1.66
CA LEU A 99 5.87 -5.98 1.52
C LEU A 99 6.09 -6.61 2.89
N GLY A 100 6.31 -7.92 2.95
CA GLY A 100 6.77 -8.52 4.20
C GLY A 100 7.14 -9.97 4.08
N SER A 101 7.73 -10.49 5.16
CA SER A 101 7.92 -11.93 5.30
C SER A 101 6.57 -12.61 5.42
N TRP A 102 6.48 -13.89 5.08
CA TRP A 102 5.23 -14.63 5.13
C TRP A 102 4.50 -14.52 6.48
N PRO A 103 5.14 -14.73 7.65
CA PRO A 103 4.47 -14.55 8.94
C PRO A 103 3.95 -13.12 9.15
N ALA A 104 4.74 -12.11 8.78
CA ALA A 104 4.37 -10.72 8.95
C ALA A 104 3.13 -10.34 8.11
N ILE A 105 3.04 -10.86 6.89
CA ILE A 105 1.92 -10.62 5.98
C ILE A 105 0.64 -11.33 6.46
N ILE A 106 0.75 -12.56 6.97
CA ILE A 106 -0.40 -13.26 7.55
C ILE A 106 -0.96 -12.50 8.76
N THR A 107 -0.10 -12.04 9.67
CA THR A 107 -0.53 -11.23 10.84
C THR A 107 -1.15 -9.90 10.40
N TYR A 108 -0.53 -9.21 9.44
CA TYR A 108 -1.05 -7.96 8.87
C TYR A 108 -2.44 -8.13 8.23
N LEU A 109 -2.62 -9.16 7.40
CA LEU A 109 -3.89 -9.45 6.73
C LEU A 109 -4.99 -9.82 7.74
N SER A 110 -4.63 -10.57 8.78
CA SER A 110 -5.54 -10.89 9.88
C SER A 110 -6.00 -9.62 10.61
N ALA A 111 -5.08 -8.70 10.91
CA ALA A 111 -5.40 -7.41 11.52
C ALA A 111 -6.30 -6.55 10.61
N MET A 112 -5.99 -6.43 9.31
CA MET A 112 -6.81 -5.69 8.35
C MET A 112 -8.23 -6.27 8.23
N ALA A 113 -8.36 -7.59 8.06
CA ALA A 113 -9.64 -8.26 7.93
C ALA A 113 -10.51 -8.09 9.19
N ALA A 114 -9.91 -8.24 10.38
CA ALA A 114 -10.62 -8.07 11.65
C ALA A 114 -11.20 -6.67 11.84
N GLN A 115 -10.54 -5.62 11.34
CA GLN A 115 -11.09 -4.27 11.40
C GLN A 115 -12.40 -4.18 10.62
N PHE A 116 -12.45 -4.69 9.38
CA PHE A 116 -13.64 -4.60 8.53
C PHE A 116 -14.84 -5.41 9.02
N LEU A 117 -14.62 -6.47 9.80
CA LEU A 117 -15.70 -7.23 10.45
C LEU A 117 -16.39 -6.44 11.57
N THR A 118 -15.70 -5.48 12.18
CA THR A 118 -16.17 -4.78 13.40
C THR A 118 -16.44 -3.29 13.19
N ARG A 119 -16.15 -2.74 12.00
CA ARG A 119 -16.28 -1.31 11.74
C ARG A 119 -17.75 -0.88 11.55
N SER A 120 -17.99 0.39 11.91
CA SER A 120 -19.31 1.03 11.74
C SER A 120 -19.72 1.12 10.27
N ARG A 121 -21.03 1.18 10.01
CA ARG A 121 -21.57 1.43 8.67
C ARG A 121 -21.07 2.74 8.07
N ALA A 122 -20.78 3.75 8.88
CA ALA A 122 -20.21 5.01 8.42
C ALA A 122 -18.83 4.80 7.80
N CYS A 123 -17.96 4.04 8.47
CA CYS A 123 -16.64 3.67 7.94
C CYS A 123 -16.77 2.86 6.64
N LEU A 124 -17.61 1.82 6.63
CA LEU A 124 -17.74 0.86 5.52
C LEU A 124 -18.33 1.46 4.23
N ARG A 125 -18.94 2.65 4.30
CA ARG A 125 -19.52 3.35 3.15
C ARG A 125 -18.56 4.33 2.48
N ILE A 126 -17.42 4.62 3.10
CA ILE A 126 -16.45 5.57 2.56
C ILE A 126 -15.48 4.83 1.65
N VAL A 127 -15.34 5.32 0.42
CA VAL A 127 -14.40 4.78 -0.56
C VAL A 127 -12.96 5.07 -0.12
N GLY A 128 -12.08 4.07 -0.24
CA GLY A 128 -10.67 4.16 0.18
C GLY A 128 -10.46 4.13 1.69
N ASN A 129 -11.48 3.74 2.47
CA ASN A 129 -11.40 3.65 3.93
C ASN A 129 -10.29 2.71 4.43
N ASP A 130 -9.83 1.79 3.60
CA ASP A 130 -8.77 0.86 3.91
C ASP A 130 -7.40 1.51 4.05
N GLN A 131 -7.15 2.64 3.39
CA GLN A 131 -6.01 3.51 3.70
C GLN A 131 -6.07 3.99 5.16
N GLY A 132 -7.23 4.43 5.64
CA GLY A 132 -7.42 4.85 7.03
C GLY A 132 -7.25 3.70 8.02
N VAL A 133 -7.84 2.54 7.73
CA VAL A 133 -7.68 1.31 8.54
C VAL A 133 -6.21 0.89 8.59
N HIS A 134 -5.51 0.88 7.45
CA HIS A 134 -4.08 0.57 7.35
C HIS A 134 -3.23 1.50 8.24
N ASN A 135 -3.43 2.82 8.15
CA ASN A 135 -2.71 3.78 8.99
C ASN A 135 -3.03 3.58 10.49
N PHE A 136 -4.29 3.31 10.83
CA PHE A 136 -4.69 3.03 12.21
C PHE A 136 -3.96 1.82 12.79
N ILE A 137 -3.91 0.68 12.06
CA ILE A 137 -3.28 -0.53 12.60
C ILE A 137 -1.77 -0.39 12.76
N ILE A 138 -1.10 0.33 11.84
CA ILE A 138 0.35 0.58 11.90
C ILE A 138 0.69 1.44 13.11
N TYR A 139 0.01 2.58 13.27
CA TYR A 139 0.37 3.56 14.30
C TYR A 139 -0.14 3.21 15.70
N ASN A 140 -1.02 2.22 15.83
CA ASN A 140 -1.47 1.70 17.12
C ASN A 140 -0.86 0.32 17.46
N GLY A 141 0.11 -0.17 16.68
CA GLY A 141 0.82 -1.41 17.00
C GLY A 141 -0.06 -2.66 16.99
N LEU A 142 -1.06 -2.72 16.10
CA LEU A 142 -2.05 -3.82 16.05
C LEU A 142 -1.58 -5.01 15.20
N ILE A 143 -0.26 -5.18 15.06
CA ILE A 143 0.38 -6.26 14.32
C ILE A 143 1.37 -6.91 15.29
N PRO A 144 0.90 -7.82 16.16
CA PRO A 144 1.73 -8.40 17.22
C PRO A 144 2.93 -9.15 16.64
N ASP A 145 4.01 -9.19 17.42
CA ASP A 145 5.24 -9.95 17.12
C ASP A 145 5.84 -9.68 15.74
N THR A 146 5.55 -8.51 15.16
CA THR A 146 5.97 -8.12 13.82
C THR A 146 6.74 -6.82 13.87
N LYS A 147 8.01 -6.86 13.45
CA LYS A 147 8.80 -5.65 13.23
C LYS A 147 8.24 -4.90 12.02
N ILE A 148 7.90 -3.62 12.20
CA ILE A 148 7.39 -2.76 11.12
C ILE A 148 8.50 -1.80 10.68
N TYR A 149 8.80 -1.79 9.39
CA TYR A 149 9.69 -0.85 8.73
C TYR A 149 8.85 0.21 8.00
N LEU A 150 8.94 1.45 8.47
CA LEU A 150 8.35 2.59 7.80
C LEU A 150 9.31 3.08 6.72
N MET A 151 9.02 2.80 5.46
CA MET A 151 9.88 3.14 4.33
C MET A 151 9.48 4.51 3.77
N PRO A 152 10.31 5.56 3.93
CA PRO A 152 9.98 6.89 3.42
C PRO A 152 9.92 6.90 1.89
N HIS A 153 9.02 7.70 1.31
CA HIS A 153 9.00 7.92 -0.15
C HIS A 153 10.39 8.34 -0.63
N GLU A 154 10.99 9.35 -0.01
CA GLU A 154 12.20 10.04 -0.48
C GLU A 154 13.42 9.13 -0.55
N THR A 155 13.52 8.12 0.32
CA THR A 155 14.74 7.32 0.50
C THR A 155 14.50 5.82 0.45
N GLY A 156 13.24 5.39 0.41
CA GLY A 156 12.85 4.00 0.25
C GLY A 156 13.04 3.51 -1.19
N PHE A 157 12.60 2.27 -1.39
CA PHE A 157 12.69 1.56 -2.67
C PHE A 157 11.33 1.33 -3.32
N VAL A 158 10.23 1.83 -2.74
CA VAL A 158 8.92 1.91 -3.39
C VAL A 158 8.48 3.36 -3.37
N GLY A 159 8.18 3.90 -4.55
CA GLY A 159 7.74 5.28 -4.72
C GLY A 159 6.23 5.39 -4.84
N THR A 160 5.58 5.99 -3.84
CA THR A 160 4.13 6.30 -3.87
C THR A 160 3.89 7.71 -4.40
N LEU A 161 3.15 7.87 -5.50
CA LEU A 161 3.07 9.14 -6.25
C LEU A 161 1.83 10.02 -5.98
N ALA A 162 1.03 9.76 -4.95
CA ALA A 162 -0.16 10.57 -4.63
C ALA A 162 0.14 12.04 -4.26
N LEU A 163 1.17 12.25 -3.44
CA LEU A 163 1.51 13.55 -2.84
C LEU A 163 2.85 14.17 -3.26
N PRO A 164 3.90 13.40 -3.64
CA PRO A 164 5.17 13.99 -4.02
C PRO A 164 5.02 15.02 -5.13
N LYS A 165 5.61 16.20 -4.90
CA LYS A 165 5.65 17.30 -5.88
C LYS A 165 6.80 17.20 -6.86
N TRP A 166 7.69 16.24 -6.63
CA TRP A 166 8.92 16.06 -7.40
C TRP A 166 9.00 14.63 -7.89
N LEU A 167 9.62 14.46 -9.06
CA LEU A 167 9.88 13.16 -9.65
C LEU A 167 11.18 13.28 -10.43
N LYS A 168 12.17 12.46 -10.07
CA LYS A 168 13.44 12.38 -10.81
C LYS A 168 13.45 11.13 -11.67
N ARG A 169 13.95 11.25 -12.91
CA ARG A 169 14.18 10.12 -13.80
C ARG A 169 15.62 10.09 -14.28
N ASN A 170 16.17 8.90 -14.53
CA ASN A 170 17.44 8.77 -15.25
C ASN A 170 17.22 8.79 -16.78
N LYS A 171 18.32 8.74 -17.54
CA LYS A 171 18.30 8.75 -19.02
C LYS A 171 17.55 7.58 -19.67
N PHE A 172 17.29 6.51 -18.91
CA PHE A 172 16.53 5.34 -19.37
C PHE A 172 15.06 5.40 -18.95
N GLY A 173 14.63 6.49 -18.33
CA GLY A 173 13.25 6.69 -17.88
C GLY A 173 12.91 6.06 -16.54
N TYR A 174 13.86 5.41 -15.85
CA TYR A 174 13.62 4.87 -14.51
C TYR A 174 13.43 6.00 -13.51
N ILE A 175 12.41 5.87 -12.66
CA ILE A 175 12.10 6.81 -11.59
C ILE A 175 13.04 6.55 -10.41
N LEU A 176 13.61 7.63 -9.89
CA LEU A 176 14.60 7.63 -8.83
C LEU A 176 14.07 8.27 -7.55
N ASN A 177 14.57 7.79 -6.42
CA ASN A 177 14.41 8.43 -5.12
C ASN A 177 15.37 9.63 -4.94
N SER A 178 15.32 10.30 -3.79
CA SER A 178 16.17 11.46 -3.49
C SER A 178 17.67 11.14 -3.44
N ARG A 179 18.03 9.87 -3.20
CA ARG A 179 19.40 9.35 -3.23
C ARG A 179 19.87 8.96 -4.64
N SER A 180 19.05 9.24 -5.66
CA SER A 180 19.29 8.83 -7.05
C SER A 180 19.32 7.31 -7.25
N GLU A 181 18.73 6.54 -6.34
CA GLU A 181 18.54 5.10 -6.47
C GLU A 181 17.22 4.82 -7.20
N ILE A 182 17.15 3.74 -7.98
CA ILE A 182 15.92 3.36 -8.67
C ILE A 182 14.90 2.84 -7.66
N TYR A 183 13.68 3.37 -7.67
CA TYR A 183 12.59 2.71 -6.95
C TYR A 183 12.33 1.34 -7.57
N ALA A 184 12.39 0.26 -6.80
CA ALA A 184 12.07 -1.08 -7.29
C ALA A 184 10.62 -1.17 -7.78
N VAL A 185 9.70 -0.48 -7.12
CA VAL A 185 8.28 -0.39 -7.50
C VAL A 185 7.82 1.06 -7.45
N VAL A 186 6.96 1.45 -8.38
CA VAL A 186 6.31 2.77 -8.39
C VAL A 186 4.80 2.56 -8.43
N HIS A 187 4.10 3.15 -7.47
CA HIS A 187 2.65 3.06 -7.31
C HIS A 187 1.99 4.40 -7.62
N GLN A 188 0.74 4.35 -8.12
CA GLN A 188 -0.07 5.50 -8.53
C GLN A 188 0.53 6.24 -9.73
N ILE A 189 1.07 5.50 -10.70
CA ILE A 189 1.61 6.09 -11.94
C ILE A 189 0.57 6.92 -12.71
N ASN A 190 -0.71 6.62 -12.49
CA ASN A 190 -1.86 7.34 -13.06
C ASN A 190 -2.01 8.79 -12.55
N ARG A 191 -1.22 9.22 -11.56
CA ARG A 191 -1.17 10.61 -11.07
C ARG A 191 -0.36 11.53 -11.99
N SER A 192 0.38 10.96 -12.96
CA SER A 192 1.11 11.71 -13.97
C SER A 192 0.77 11.22 -15.38
N PRO A 193 0.11 12.04 -16.21
CA PRO A 193 -0.15 11.71 -17.62
C PRO A 193 1.14 11.40 -18.39
N GLN A 194 2.24 12.05 -18.04
CA GLN A 194 3.56 11.83 -18.65
C GLN A 194 4.12 10.45 -18.29
N LEU A 195 3.88 9.97 -17.07
CA LEU A 195 4.26 8.62 -16.66
C LEU A 195 3.39 7.57 -17.34
N LEU A 196 2.07 7.77 -17.37
CA LEU A 196 1.17 6.88 -18.12
C LEU A 196 1.59 6.75 -19.58
N ALA A 197 1.84 7.87 -20.27
CA ALA A 197 2.28 7.86 -21.66
C ALA A 197 3.66 7.20 -21.86
N GLN A 198 4.55 7.27 -20.87
CA GLN A 198 5.81 6.53 -20.90
C GLN A 198 5.56 5.03 -20.76
N PHE A 199 4.80 4.61 -19.74
CA PHE A 199 4.62 3.19 -19.43
C PHE A 199 3.76 2.46 -20.47
N ASN A 200 2.78 3.13 -21.08
CA ASN A 200 2.03 2.57 -22.21
C ASN A 200 2.90 2.31 -23.46
N ARG A 201 4.09 2.93 -23.55
CA ARG A 201 5.06 2.64 -24.64
C ARG A 201 6.01 1.48 -24.30
N VAL A 202 6.17 1.17 -23.01
CA VAL A 202 7.12 0.16 -22.52
C VAL A 202 6.43 -1.17 -22.23
N TYR A 203 5.22 -1.10 -21.68
CA TYR A 203 4.43 -2.26 -21.30
C TYR A 203 3.22 -2.40 -22.21
N GLN A 204 2.91 -3.62 -22.59
CA GLN A 204 1.69 -3.93 -23.31
C GLN A 204 0.51 -3.79 -22.36
N THR A 205 -0.37 -2.82 -22.60
CA THR A 205 -1.67 -2.78 -21.93
C THR A 205 -2.49 -3.98 -22.41
N LEU A 206 -3.20 -4.64 -21.50
CA LEU A 206 -4.17 -5.66 -21.90
C LEU A 206 -5.14 -4.99 -22.89
N PRO A 207 -5.45 -5.63 -24.04
CA PRO A 207 -6.33 -5.03 -25.03
C PRO A 207 -7.74 -4.84 -24.44
N ASP A 208 -8.47 -3.84 -24.96
CA ASP A 208 -9.76 -3.40 -24.40
C ASP A 208 -10.78 -4.53 -24.30
N ASP A 209 -10.71 -5.53 -25.18
CA ASP A 209 -11.57 -6.72 -25.17
C ASP A 209 -11.29 -7.63 -23.96
N VAL A 210 -10.04 -7.67 -23.48
CA VAL A 210 -9.67 -8.40 -22.25
C VAL A 210 -10.09 -7.60 -21.02
N LEU A 211 -9.90 -6.27 -21.02
CA LEU A 211 -10.28 -5.40 -19.91
C LEU A 211 -11.80 -5.29 -19.73
N ASN A 212 -12.57 -5.36 -20.82
CA ASN A 212 -14.02 -5.24 -20.81
C ASN A 212 -14.77 -6.58 -20.69
N ARG A 213 -14.05 -7.72 -20.57
CA ARG A 213 -14.69 -8.99 -20.19
C ARG A 213 -15.27 -8.83 -18.79
N LYS A 214 -16.58 -8.65 -18.72
CA LYS A 214 -17.32 -8.81 -17.46
C LYS A 214 -17.09 -10.26 -16.99
N ALA A 215 -16.52 -10.38 -15.80
CA ALA A 215 -16.47 -11.65 -15.07
C ALA A 215 -17.90 -12.14 -14.77
#